data_AF-A0A7D3WT04-F1
#
_entry.id   AF-A0A7D3WT04-F1
#
_cell.length_a   1.000
_cell.length_b   1.000
_cell.length_c   1.000
_cell.angle_alpha   90.00
_cell.angle_beta   90.00
_cell.angle_gamma   90.00
#
_symmetry.space_group_name_H-M   'P 1'
#
loop_
_entity.id
_entity.type
_entity.pdbx_description
1 polymer ?
#
loop_
_entity_poly.entity_id
_entity_poly.type
_entity_poly.pdbx_seq_one_letter_code
_entity_poly.pdbx_strand_id
1 'polypeptide(L)'
;MALVWRRRALRRQQDEQQQETVRCLNLLTNVVVVWNTVYMQEAVGQLRREGQLVADEDLRFLSPARYRHLNRLGRYSFLPAQETGETGLRPLRPA
;
A
#
# COMPACT_ATOMS: atom_id res chain seq x y z
N MET A 1 6.50 47.61 2.30
CA MET A 1 6.42 46.52 3.30
C MET A 1 5.36 45.46 3.01
N ALA A 2 4.17 45.79 2.46
CA ALA A 2 3.09 44.81 2.21
C ALA A 2 3.43 43.67 1.23
N LEU A 3 4.26 43.91 0.21
CA LEU A 3 4.67 42.90 -0.79
C LEU A 3 5.52 41.77 -0.20
N VAL A 4 6.35 42.06 0.80
CA VAL A 4 7.20 41.06 1.48
C VAL A 4 6.33 40.13 2.34
N TRP A 5 5.32 40.69 3.02
CA TRP A 5 4.34 39.92 3.78
C TRP A 5 3.51 39.01 2.88
N ARG A 6 2.99 39.52 1.76
CA ARG A 6 2.22 38.73 0.79
C ARG A 6 3.05 37.57 0.22
N ARG A 7 4.32 37.81 -0.11
CA ARG A 7 5.22 36.77 -0.61
C ARG A 7 5.59 35.73 0.45
N ARG A 8 5.71 36.13 1.73
CA ARG A 8 5.92 35.18 2.84
C ARG A 8 4.69 34.32 3.12
N ALA A 9 3.49 34.92 3.10
CA ALA A 9 2.24 34.20 3.30
C ALA A 9 2.01 33.14 2.22
N LEU A 10 2.24 33.49 0.94
CA LEU A 10 2.12 32.55 -0.17
C LEU A 10 3.09 31.37 -0.05
N ARG A 11 4.36 31.61 0.32
CA ARG A 11 5.32 30.52 0.52
C ARG A 11 4.94 29.59 1.67
N ARG A 12 4.49 30.12 2.80
CA ARG A 12 4.04 29.29 3.93
C ARG A 12 2.87 28.38 3.55
N GLN A 13 1.88 28.92 2.83
CA GLN A 13 0.75 28.13 2.35
C GLN A 13 1.21 27.04 1.36
N GLN A 14 2.19 27.32 0.50
CA GLN A 14 2.78 26.32 -0.40
C GLN A 14 3.53 25.23 0.37
N ASP A 15 4.33 25.60 1.37
CA ASP A 15 5.08 24.66 2.21
C ASP A 15 4.12 23.74 2.99
N GLU A 16 3.04 24.29 3.55
CA GLU A 16 1.99 23.52 4.24
C GLU A 16 1.31 22.53 3.29
N GLN A 17 0.94 22.96 2.07
CA GLN A 17 0.35 22.07 1.06
C GLN A 17 1.31 20.94 0.62
N GLN A 18 2.60 21.24 0.50
CA GLN A 18 3.62 20.24 0.21
C GLN A 18 3.77 19.24 1.36
N GLN A 19 3.79 19.71 2.60
CA GLN A 19 3.86 18.85 3.78
C GLN A 19 2.67 17.91 3.87
N GLU A 20 1.45 18.41 3.66
CA GLU A 20 0.24 17.57 3.65
C GLU A 20 0.29 16.52 2.53
N THR A 21 0.78 16.90 1.35
CA THR A 21 0.98 15.96 0.24
C THR A 21 1.95 14.84 0.62
N VAL A 22 3.09 15.20 1.23
CA VAL A 22 4.11 14.24 1.68
C VAL A 22 3.54 13.32 2.77
N ARG A 23 2.76 13.84 3.72
CA ARG A 23 2.11 13.05 4.78
C ARG A 23 1.13 12.04 4.20
N CYS A 24 0.25 12.49 3.31
CA CYS A 24 -0.72 11.62 2.64
C CYS A 24 -0.02 10.53 1.82
N LEU A 25 1.03 10.88 1.08
CA LEU A 25 1.81 9.92 0.29
C LEU A 25 2.52 8.90 1.18
N ASN A 26 3.10 9.34 2.30
CA ASN A 26 3.74 8.45 3.26
C ASN A 26 2.72 7.45 3.84
N LEU A 27 1.55 7.94 4.25
CA LEU A 27 0.47 7.09 4.76
C LEU A 27 0.05 6.03 3.74
N LEU A 28 -0.21 6.44 2.49
CA LEU A 28 -0.60 5.52 1.43
C LEU A 28 0.50 4.49 1.14
N THR A 29 1.76 4.91 1.15
CA THR A 29 2.90 4.01 0.94
C THR A 29 2.96 2.95 2.03
N ASN A 30 2.80 3.34 3.30
CA ASN A 30 2.80 2.40 4.43
C ASN A 30 1.62 1.43 4.37
N VAL A 31 0.42 1.91 4.03
CA VAL A 31 -0.77 1.06 3.86
C VAL A 31 -0.53 0.00 2.78
N VAL A 32 0.07 0.38 1.65
CA VAL A 32 0.43 -0.56 0.58
C VAL A 32 1.45 -1.59 1.06
N VAL A 33 2.50 -1.16 1.77
CA VAL A 33 3.54 -2.05 2.28
C VAL A 33 2.96 -3.07 3.27
N VAL A 34 2.11 -2.63 4.20
CA VAL A 34 1.43 -3.51 5.16
C VAL A 34 0.54 -4.50 4.42
N TRP A 35 -0.30 -4.02 3.50
CA TRP A 35 -1.18 -4.90 2.71
C TRP A 35 -0.38 -5.95 1.95
N ASN A 36 0.67 -5.55 1.24
CA ASN A 36 1.52 -6.46 0.50
C ASN A 36 2.18 -7.50 1.41
N THR A 37 2.66 -7.09 2.58
CA THR A 37 3.31 -8.00 3.54
C THR A 37 2.33 -9.07 4.03
N VAL A 38 1.12 -8.67 4.44
CA VAL A 38 0.08 -9.59 4.94
C VAL A 38 -0.32 -10.60 3.85
N TYR A 39 -0.57 -10.14 2.62
CA TYR A 39 -0.98 -11.04 1.54
C TYR A 39 0.17 -11.92 1.02
N MET A 40 1.42 -11.45 1.08
CA MET A 40 2.58 -12.30 0.77
C MET A 40 2.72 -13.42 1.79
N GLN A 41 2.50 -13.14 3.08
CA GLN A 41 2.52 -14.17 4.12
C GLN A 41 1.41 -15.20 3.91
N GLU A 42 0.18 -14.76 3.59
CA GLU A 42 -0.92 -15.69 3.28
C GLU A 42 -0.60 -16.54 2.06
N ALA A 43 -0.04 -15.95 1.00
CA ALA A 43 0.36 -16.68 -0.21
C ALA A 43 1.44 -17.73 0.06
N VAL A 44 2.46 -17.40 0.85
CA VAL A 44 3.48 -18.36 1.29
C VAL A 44 2.86 -19.47 2.13
N GLY A 45 1.95 -19.12 3.05
CA GLY A 45 1.23 -20.09 3.88
C GLY A 45 0.37 -21.05 3.04
N GLN A 46 -0.29 -20.54 2.00
CA GLN A 46 -1.05 -21.38 1.07
C GLN A 46 -0.12 -22.31 0.27
N LEU A 47 0.97 -21.80 -0.31
CA LEU A 47 1.94 -22.62 -1.06
C LEU A 47 2.50 -23.77 -0.21
N ARG A 48 2.82 -23.50 1.06
CA ARG A 48 3.27 -24.53 2.01
C ARG A 48 2.20 -25.58 2.28
N ARG A 49 0.93 -25.18 2.45
CA ARG A 49 -0.21 -26.10 2.63
C ARG A 49 -0.45 -26.97 1.39
N GLU A 50 -0.17 -26.44 0.20
CA GLU A 50 -0.22 -27.17 -1.07
C GLU A 50 0.98 -28.11 -1.29
N GLY A 51 1.91 -28.18 -0.34
CA GLY A 51 3.09 -29.05 -0.41
C GLY A 51 4.25 -28.49 -1.24
N GLN A 52 4.20 -27.21 -1.63
CA GLN A 52 5.32 -26.55 -2.30
C GLN A 52 6.47 -26.30 -1.32
N LEU A 53 7.70 -26.58 -1.75
CA LEU A 53 8.90 -26.26 -1.00
C LEU A 53 9.18 -24.76 -1.11
N VAL A 54 8.88 -24.00 -0.04
CA VAL A 54 9.19 -22.57 0.06
C VAL A 54 10.22 -22.38 1.17
N ALA A 55 11.49 -22.25 0.78
CA ALA A 55 12.61 -22.05 1.68
C ALA A 55 12.53 -20.66 2.36
N ASP A 56 12.83 -20.59 3.65
CA ASP A 56 12.81 -19.31 4.38
C ASP A 56 13.88 -18.35 3.86
N GLU A 57 14.98 -18.89 3.33
CA GLU A 57 16.07 -18.13 2.71
C GLU A 57 15.64 -17.40 1.44
N ASP A 58 14.57 -17.85 0.78
CA ASP A 58 14.04 -17.19 -0.41
C ASP A 58 13.15 -15.99 -0.05
N LEU A 59 12.53 -16.02 1.13
CA LEU A 59 11.63 -14.96 1.59
C LEU A 59 12.36 -13.62 1.75
N ARG A 60 13.67 -13.62 2.03
CA ARG A 60 14.49 -12.40 2.12
C ARG A 60 14.60 -11.63 0.81
N PHE A 61 14.32 -12.27 -0.32
CA PHE A 61 14.32 -11.61 -1.64
C PHE A 61 12.97 -10.98 -1.98
N LEU A 62 11.93 -11.23 -1.17
CA LEU A 62 10.63 -10.60 -1.35
C LEU A 62 10.69 -9.14 -0.90
N SER A 63 10.20 -8.24 -1.77
CA SER A 63 10.01 -6.84 -1.43
C SER A 63 8.52 -6.54 -1.25
N PRO A 64 8.10 -5.99 -0.09
CA PRO A 64 6.71 -5.57 0.12
C PRO A 64 6.38 -4.24 -0.59
N ALA A 65 7.36 -3.57 -1.20
CA ALA A 65 7.17 -2.29 -1.91
C ALA A 65 6.73 -2.46 -3.38
N ARG A 66 6.38 -3.68 -3.82
CA ARG A 66 5.88 -3.93 -5.18
C ARG A 66 4.57 -3.17 -5.41
N TYR A 67 4.44 -2.54 -6.57
CA TYR A 67 3.30 -1.66 -6.86
C TYR A 67 2.64 -1.92 -8.23
N ARG A 68 3.15 -2.84 -9.04
CA ARG A 68 2.63 -3.10 -10.40
C ARG A 68 1.17 -3.58 -10.40
N HIS A 69 0.72 -4.19 -9.31
CA HIS A 69 -0.66 -4.63 -9.12
C HIS A 69 -1.62 -3.52 -8.66
N LEU A 70 -1.12 -2.32 -8.36
CA LEU A 70 -1.95 -1.19 -7.94
C LEU A 70 -2.39 -0.38 -9.15
N ASN A 71 -3.70 -0.21 -9.29
CA ASN A 71 -4.28 0.59 -10.35
C ASN A 71 -4.38 2.08 -9.96
N ARG A 72 -3.24 2.79 -9.96
CA ARG A 72 -3.14 4.18 -9.48
C ARG A 72 -4.07 5.18 -10.20
N LEU A 73 -4.38 4.95 -11.47
CA LEU A 73 -5.20 5.84 -12.31
C LEU A 73 -6.50 5.17 -12.74
N GLY A 74 -6.88 4.07 -12.07
CA GLY A 74 -8.03 3.27 -12.45
C GLY A 74 -9.32 3.69 -11.78
N ARG A 75 -10.40 3.08 -12.28
CA ARG A 75 -11.69 3.09 -11.59
C ARG A 75 -11.73 1.92 -10.62
N TYR A 76 -12.03 2.21 -9.36
CA TYR A 76 -12.30 1.21 -8.34
C TYR A 76 -13.81 1.06 -8.18
N SER A 77 -14.31 -0.16 -8.34
CA SER A 77 -15.67 -0.53 -7.95
C SER A 77 -15.60 -1.25 -6.62
N PHE A 78 -16.19 -0.68 -5.59
CA PHE A 78 -16.30 -1.33 -4.28
C PHE A 78 -17.58 -2.16 -4.29
N LEU A 79 -17.43 -3.49 -4.33
CA LEU A 79 -18.53 -4.39 -4.05
C LEU A 79 -18.83 -4.34 -2.55
N PRO A 80 -20.08 -4.60 -2.11
CA PRO A 80 -20.40 -4.83 -0.71
C PRO A 80 -19.42 -5.87 -0.13
N ALA A 81 -19.08 -5.74 1.15
CA ALA A 81 -18.11 -6.61 1.81
C ALA A 81 -18.41 -8.08 1.48
N GLN A 82 -17.57 -8.69 0.63
CA GLN A 82 -17.64 -10.12 0.39
C GLN A 82 -17.20 -10.82 1.67
N GLU A 83 -17.77 -12.00 1.92
CA GLU A 83 -17.35 -12.84 3.04
C GLU A 83 -15.84 -13.03 2.99
N THR A 84 -15.16 -12.42 3.96
CA THR A 84 -13.76 -12.68 4.23
C THR A 84 -13.65 -14.10 4.77
N GLY A 85 -12.62 -14.83 4.35
CA GLY A 85 -12.34 -16.16 4.91
C GLY A 85 -12.07 -16.08 6.42
N GLU A 86 -11.81 -17.23 7.04
CA GLU A 86 -11.55 -17.33 8.50
C GLU A 86 -10.44 -16.36 8.99
N THR A 87 -9.52 -15.97 8.11
CA THR A 87 -8.42 -15.05 8.39
C THR A 87 -8.78 -13.56 8.31
N GLY A 88 -10.01 -13.21 7.92
CA GLY A 88 -10.43 -11.82 7.68
C GLY A 88 -9.84 -11.21 6.41
N LEU A 89 -9.14 -12.00 5.58
CA LEU A 89 -8.53 -11.56 4.32
C LEU A 89 -9.44 -11.87 3.13
N ARG A 90 -9.27 -11.09 2.06
CA ARG A 90 -9.87 -11.43 0.76
C ARG A 90 -9.23 -12.73 0.26
N PRO A 91 -10.00 -13.68 -0.29
CA PRO A 91 -9.42 -14.88 -0.86
C PRO A 91 -8.35 -14.56 -1.92
N LEU A 92 -7.28 -15.35 -1.93
CA LEU A 92 -6.26 -15.29 -2.95
C LEU A 92 -6.87 -15.66 -4.31
N ARG A 93 -6.37 -15.02 -5.38
CA ARG A 93 -6.82 -15.35 -6.73
C ARG A 93 -6.23 -16.71 -7.12
N PRO A 94 -6.99 -17.57 -7.80
CA PRO A 94 -6.44 -18.79 -8.36
C PRO A 94 -5.30 -18.45 -9.33
N ALA A 95 -4.28 -19.33 -9.36
CA ALA A 95 -3.14 -19.23 -10.25
C ALA A 95 -3.54 -19.43 -11.73
#